data_AF-A0A384IJ95-F1
#
_entry.id   AF-A0A384IJ95-F1
#
_cell.length_a   1.000
_cell.length_b   1.000
_cell.length_c   1.000
_cell.angle_alpha   90.00
_cell.angle_beta   90.00
_cell.angle_gamma   90.00
#
_symmetry.space_group_name_H-M   'P 1'
#
loop_
_entity.id
_entity.type
_entity.pdbx_description
1 polymer ?
#
loop_
_entity_poly.entity_id
_entity_poly.type
_entity_poly.pdbx_seq_one_letter_code
_entity_poly.pdbx_strand_id
1 'polypeptide(L)'
;MFLYYGLAPTYAQPLKKYDRRSGRTGVDQRERLHWVEHIRAAAAPTRDDPAVLPPAAPGQLPLFPVRRMLSIDVCRRILQRPLAGYGEVVEHTAAFAADTGISKPMQRKLHEMLRLALAVRDADGDDLVDELVLDDIPNYGRSVRAILLRAEMLRLLPEPREPERPQRPRTSRTTRRVWAPRAMTPRSCKQCGS
;
A
#
# COMPACT_ATOMS: atom_id res chain seq x y z
N MET A 1 57.82 13.41 -22.81
CA MET A 1 56.73 13.88 -23.69
C MET A 1 55.57 12.91 -23.54
N PHE A 2 54.66 13.16 -22.59
CA PHE A 2 53.52 12.29 -22.31
C PHE A 2 52.30 12.81 -23.06
N LEU A 3 51.82 12.04 -24.04
CA LEU A 3 50.60 12.34 -24.79
C LEU A 3 49.39 11.88 -23.97
N TYR A 4 48.67 12.85 -23.40
CA TYR A 4 47.32 12.64 -22.89
C TYR A 4 46.39 12.40 -24.08
N TYR A 5 45.98 11.15 -24.31
CA TYR A 5 44.87 10.84 -25.20
C TYR A 5 43.56 11.09 -24.47
N GLY A 6 42.77 12.01 -25.01
CA GLY A 6 41.49 12.43 -24.49
C GLY A 6 40.50 11.28 -24.36
N LEU A 7 39.76 11.28 -23.25
CA LEU A 7 38.53 10.51 -23.07
C LEU A 7 37.56 10.87 -24.20
N ALA A 8 37.22 9.89 -25.03
CA ALA A 8 36.12 10.03 -25.98
C ALA A 8 34.82 10.34 -25.22
N PRO A 9 33.95 11.25 -25.69
CA PRO A 9 32.66 11.45 -25.08
C PRO A 9 31.86 10.16 -25.21
N THR A 10 31.33 9.67 -24.08
CA THR A 10 30.27 8.66 -24.08
C THR A 10 29.10 9.23 -24.86
N TYR A 11 28.92 8.79 -26.10
CA TYR A 11 27.72 9.12 -26.87
C TYR A 11 26.52 8.65 -26.05
N ALA A 12 25.75 9.61 -25.52
CA ALA A 12 24.44 9.33 -24.98
C ALA A 12 23.65 8.60 -26.07
N GLN A 13 23.32 7.34 -25.83
CA GLN A 13 22.49 6.59 -26.77
C GLN A 13 21.16 7.33 -26.91
N PRO A 14 20.71 7.64 -28.14
CA PRO A 14 19.41 8.26 -28.30
C PRO A 14 18.35 7.29 -27.79
N LEU A 15 17.50 7.76 -26.88
CA LEU A 15 16.26 7.09 -26.50
C LEU A 15 15.47 6.84 -27.78
N LYS A 16 15.54 5.61 -28.31
CA LYS A 16 14.78 5.20 -29.48
C LYS A 16 13.30 5.42 -29.16
N LYS A 17 12.70 6.44 -29.78
CA LYS A 17 11.25 6.55 -29.82
C LYS A 17 10.75 5.31 -30.57
N TYR A 18 9.95 4.50 -29.89
CA TYR A 18 9.25 3.38 -30.53
C TYR A 18 8.40 3.95 -31.66
N ASP A 19 8.80 3.67 -32.89
CA ASP A 19 8.00 3.99 -34.06
C ASP A 19 6.72 3.16 -33.99
N ARG A 20 5.57 3.85 -33.90
CA ARG A 20 4.25 3.24 -33.98
C ARG A 20 3.97 2.82 -35.43
N ARG A 21 4.70 1.84 -35.98
CA ARG A 21 4.36 1.11 -37.21
C ARG A 21 5.40 0.05 -37.54
N SER A 22 5.33 -1.09 -36.85
CA SER A 22 5.83 -2.35 -37.39
C SER A 22 5.14 -3.50 -36.65
N GLY A 23 4.86 -4.58 -37.37
CA GLY A 23 4.03 -5.69 -36.91
C GLY A 23 4.52 -6.26 -35.58
N ARG A 24 3.58 -6.48 -34.67
CA ARG A 24 3.82 -7.11 -33.36
C ARG A 24 4.31 -8.53 -33.60
N THR A 25 5.60 -8.76 -33.48
CA THR A 25 6.17 -10.12 -33.46
C THR A 25 5.98 -10.70 -32.06
N GLY A 26 5.67 -12.00 -31.98
CA GLY A 26 5.40 -12.68 -30.70
C GLY A 26 6.57 -12.69 -29.70
N VAL A 27 7.77 -12.30 -30.14
CA VAL A 27 8.97 -12.17 -29.30
C VAL A 27 8.86 -10.95 -28.38
N ASP A 28 8.45 -9.78 -28.91
CA ASP A 28 8.18 -8.56 -28.12
C ASP A 28 7.07 -8.78 -27.08
N GLN A 29 6.10 -9.65 -27.40
CA GLN A 29 5.02 -9.99 -26.49
C GLN A 29 5.51 -10.91 -25.36
N ARG A 30 6.38 -11.89 -25.64
CA ARG A 30 6.98 -12.77 -24.63
C ARG A 30 7.88 -12.00 -23.66
N GLU A 31 8.72 -11.09 -24.16
CA GLU A 31 9.58 -10.27 -23.30
C GLU A 31 8.77 -9.32 -22.40
N ARG A 32 7.70 -8.72 -22.93
CA ARG A 32 6.76 -7.93 -22.12
C ARG A 32 6.03 -8.75 -21.06
N LEU A 33 5.57 -9.95 -21.41
CA LEU A 33 4.91 -10.85 -20.46
C LEU A 33 5.89 -11.29 -19.38
N HIS A 34 7.13 -11.62 -19.74
CA HIS A 34 8.19 -11.94 -18.81
C HIS A 34 8.50 -10.77 -17.87
N TRP A 35 8.62 -9.54 -18.38
CA TRP A 35 8.85 -8.37 -17.53
C TRP A 35 7.67 -8.07 -16.59
N VAL A 36 6.42 -8.23 -17.07
CA VAL A 36 5.21 -8.12 -16.25
C VAL A 36 5.13 -9.24 -15.21
N GLU A 37 5.54 -10.46 -15.54
CA GLU A 37 5.66 -11.57 -14.61
C GLU A 37 6.73 -11.32 -13.56
N HIS A 38 7.90 -10.78 -13.94
CA HIS A 38 8.94 -10.36 -13.00
C HIS A 38 8.46 -9.25 -12.07
N ILE A 39 7.71 -8.27 -12.56
CA ILE A 39 7.09 -7.25 -11.70
C ILE A 39 6.04 -7.88 -10.78
N ARG A 40 5.20 -8.77 -11.29
CA ARG A 40 4.20 -9.46 -10.47
C ARG A 40 4.82 -10.41 -9.46
N ALA A 41 5.96 -11.01 -9.76
CA ALA A 41 6.72 -11.87 -8.87
C ALA A 41 7.50 -11.05 -7.83
N ALA A 42 8.04 -9.88 -8.21
CA ALA A 42 8.66 -8.93 -7.28
C ALA A 42 7.61 -8.22 -6.39
N ALA A 43 6.40 -8.03 -6.91
CA ALA A 43 5.24 -7.55 -6.15
C ALA A 43 4.47 -8.69 -5.47
N ALA A 44 4.83 -9.94 -5.72
CA ALA A 44 4.25 -11.07 -5.01
C ALA A 44 4.83 -11.05 -3.60
N PRO A 45 4.00 -10.92 -2.57
CA PRO A 45 4.50 -10.92 -1.21
C PRO A 45 5.23 -12.24 -0.92
N THR A 46 6.36 -12.13 -0.21
CA THR A 46 7.22 -13.26 0.12
C THR A 46 6.43 -14.29 0.92
N ARG A 47 6.46 -15.55 0.47
CA ARG A 47 5.81 -16.67 1.18
C ARG A 47 6.68 -17.07 2.36
N ASP A 48 6.41 -16.50 3.51
CA ASP A 48 7.16 -16.77 4.75
C ASP A 48 6.89 -18.19 5.29
N ASP A 49 7.94 -19.00 5.51
CA ASP A 49 7.97 -20.19 6.40
C ASP A 49 9.44 -20.60 6.67
N PRO A 50 9.89 -21.10 7.86
CA PRO A 50 9.19 -21.89 8.90
C PRO A 50 9.35 -21.42 10.37
N ALA A 51 9.95 -20.24 10.63
CA ALA A 51 10.22 -19.64 11.96
C ALA A 51 9.37 -18.38 12.26
N VAL A 52 8.26 -18.24 11.52
CA VAL A 52 7.05 -17.41 11.72
C VAL A 52 7.17 -16.14 12.58
N LEU A 53 7.94 -15.13 12.15
CA LEU A 53 8.15 -13.85 12.87
C LEU A 53 9.02 -14.00 14.14
N PRO A 54 10.32 -14.30 14.03
CA PRO A 54 11.19 -14.21 15.20
C PRO A 54 11.14 -12.78 15.78
N PRO A 55 11.15 -12.60 17.11
CA PRO A 55 11.24 -11.26 17.68
C PRO A 55 12.49 -10.56 17.15
N ALA A 56 12.40 -9.24 16.94
CA ALA A 56 13.54 -8.45 16.48
C ALA A 56 14.72 -8.64 17.44
N ALA A 57 15.91 -8.89 16.90
CA ALA A 57 17.11 -8.81 17.70
C ALA A 57 17.36 -7.32 18.05
N PRO A 58 17.66 -6.99 19.32
CA PRO A 58 17.97 -5.61 19.69
C PRO A 58 19.06 -5.01 18.78
N GLY A 59 18.77 -3.83 18.22
CA GLY A 59 19.68 -3.13 17.31
C GLY A 59 19.50 -3.43 15.82
N GLN A 60 18.56 -4.31 15.44
CA GLN A 60 18.14 -4.47 14.05
C GLN A 60 16.91 -3.61 13.76
N LEU A 61 16.98 -2.76 12.73
CA LEU A 61 15.85 -1.99 12.22
C LEU A 61 15.66 -2.36 10.74
N PRO A 62 14.45 -2.79 10.33
CA PRO A 62 14.17 -2.99 8.91
C PRO A 62 14.23 -1.64 8.19
N LEU A 63 15.06 -1.55 7.14
CA LEU A 63 15.20 -0.31 6.34
C LEU A 63 13.92 0.06 5.59
N PHE A 64 13.06 -0.92 5.31
CA PHE A 64 11.78 -0.73 4.63
C PHE A 64 10.70 -1.57 5.31
N PRO A 65 9.46 -1.06 5.40
CA PRO A 65 8.34 -1.84 5.90
C PRO A 65 8.09 -3.03 4.98
N VAL A 66 8.14 -4.23 5.54
CA VAL A 66 7.89 -5.47 4.79
C VAL A 66 6.39 -5.75 4.84
N ARG A 67 5.73 -5.72 3.68
CA ARG A 67 4.35 -6.22 3.56
C ARG A 67 4.37 -7.73 3.70
N ARG A 68 3.64 -8.24 4.70
CA ARG A 68 3.65 -9.65 5.06
C ARG A 68 2.38 -10.34 4.58
N MET A 69 2.51 -11.59 4.12
CA MET A 69 1.37 -12.46 3.96
C MET A 69 1.03 -13.12 5.30
N LEU A 70 0.24 -12.45 6.13
CA LEU A 70 -0.27 -13.07 7.34
C LEU A 70 -1.43 -14.01 6.97
N SER A 71 -1.28 -15.29 7.34
CA SER A 71 -2.31 -16.30 7.12
C SER A 71 -2.84 -16.84 8.45
N ILE A 72 -3.99 -17.51 8.38
CA ILE A 72 -4.55 -18.22 9.54
C ILE A 72 -3.59 -19.32 10.02
N ASP A 73 -2.81 -19.91 9.14
CA ASP A 73 -1.83 -20.94 9.50
C ASP A 73 -0.64 -20.36 10.27
N VAL A 74 -0.18 -19.15 9.92
CA VAL A 74 0.78 -18.38 10.72
C VAL A 74 0.22 -18.15 12.12
N CYS A 75 -1.04 -17.72 12.23
CA CYS A 75 -1.69 -17.51 13.52
C CYS A 75 -1.68 -18.78 14.38
N ARG A 76 -2.03 -19.94 13.80
CA ARG A 76 -2.07 -21.22 14.52
C ARG A 76 -0.72 -21.60 15.12
N ARG A 77 0.37 -21.32 14.40
CA ARG A 77 1.73 -21.62 14.85
C ARG A 77 2.20 -20.73 16.01
N ILE A 78 1.71 -19.49 16.10
CA ILE A 78 2.08 -18.55 17.17
C ILE A 78 1.09 -18.52 18.34
N LEU A 79 0.07 -19.39 18.37
CA LEU A 79 -0.99 -19.34 19.39
C LEU A 79 -0.48 -19.42 20.83
N GLN A 80 0.57 -20.21 21.07
CA GLN A 80 1.15 -20.44 22.39
C GLN A 80 2.34 -19.53 22.71
N ARG A 81 2.71 -18.63 21.79
CA ARG A 81 3.82 -17.71 22.01
C ARG A 81 3.43 -16.67 23.08
N PRO A 82 4.28 -16.42 24.08
CA PRO A 82 4.08 -15.28 24.98
C PRO A 82 4.30 -13.98 24.21
N LEU A 83 3.34 -13.06 24.31
CA LEU A 83 3.35 -11.76 23.63
C LEU A 83 3.13 -10.67 24.68
N ALA A 84 3.98 -9.66 24.70
CA ALA A 84 3.85 -8.54 25.64
C ALA A 84 2.54 -7.78 25.41
N GLY A 85 1.81 -7.45 26.47
CA GLY A 85 0.53 -6.74 26.39
C GLY A 85 -0.66 -7.57 25.86
N TYR A 86 -0.48 -8.87 25.57
CA TYR A 86 -1.59 -9.71 25.12
C TYR A 86 -2.72 -9.84 26.16
N GLY A 87 -2.38 -9.88 27.46
CA GLY A 87 -3.37 -9.94 28.53
C GLY A 87 -4.28 -8.71 28.57
N GLU A 88 -3.69 -7.52 28.48
CA GLU A 88 -4.41 -6.23 28.43
C GLU A 88 -5.36 -6.16 27.21
N VAL A 89 -4.88 -6.57 26.04
CA VAL A 89 -5.70 -6.63 24.82
C VAL A 89 -6.89 -7.58 24.95
N VAL A 90 -6.76 -8.68 25.69
CA VAL A 90 -7.86 -9.62 25.95
C VAL A 90 -8.94 -8.95 26.82
N GLU A 91 -8.55 -8.17 27.83
CA GLU A 91 -9.51 -7.43 28.67
C GLU A 91 -10.28 -6.39 27.85
N HIS A 92 -9.58 -5.63 27.00
CA HIS A 92 -10.22 -4.68 26.10
C HIS A 92 -11.11 -5.36 25.05
N THR A 93 -10.77 -6.58 24.62
CA THR A 93 -11.62 -7.37 23.71
C THR A 93 -12.91 -7.80 24.40
N ALA A 94 -12.86 -8.19 25.68
CA ALA A 94 -14.05 -8.54 26.45
C ALA A 94 -14.98 -7.33 26.65
N ALA A 95 -14.41 -6.16 26.97
CA ALA A 95 -15.17 -4.91 27.06
C ALA A 95 -15.79 -4.51 25.71
N PHE A 96 -15.00 -4.55 24.63
CA PHE A 96 -15.49 -4.30 23.27
C PHE A 96 -16.61 -5.27 22.89
N ALA A 97 -16.52 -6.52 23.33
CA ALA A 97 -17.54 -7.51 23.05
C ALA A 97 -18.85 -7.27 23.79
N ALA A 98 -18.78 -6.79 25.03
CA ALA A 98 -19.95 -6.37 25.79
C ALA A 98 -20.65 -5.18 25.11
N ASP A 99 -19.88 -4.20 24.61
CA ASP A 99 -20.41 -3.00 23.98
C ASP A 99 -21.06 -3.29 22.61
N THR A 100 -20.50 -4.22 21.83
CA THR A 100 -20.92 -4.48 20.44
C THR A 100 -21.79 -5.73 20.28
N GLY A 101 -21.94 -6.54 21.32
CA GLY A 101 -22.75 -7.76 21.29
C GLY A 101 -22.16 -8.88 20.42
N ILE A 102 -20.85 -8.91 20.20
CA ILE A 102 -20.23 -9.95 19.36
C ILE A 102 -20.21 -11.32 20.06
N SER A 103 -20.47 -12.37 19.27
CA SER A 103 -20.55 -13.74 19.74
C SER A 103 -19.19 -14.29 20.23
N LYS A 104 -19.23 -15.30 21.11
CA LYS A 104 -18.00 -15.96 21.62
C LYS A 104 -17.10 -16.52 20.51
N PRO A 105 -17.61 -17.16 19.44
CA PRO A 105 -16.77 -17.60 18.32
C PRO A 105 -16.04 -16.44 17.62
N MET A 106 -16.72 -15.30 17.46
CA MET A 106 -16.13 -14.09 16.88
C MET A 106 -15.02 -13.53 17.77
N GLN A 107 -15.22 -13.49 19.09
CA GLN A 107 -14.18 -13.07 20.04
C GLN A 107 -12.91 -13.93 19.94
N ARG A 108 -13.07 -15.26 19.79
CA ARG A 108 -11.93 -16.16 19.57
C ARG A 108 -11.16 -15.80 18.30
N LYS A 109 -11.86 -15.47 17.21
CA LYS A 109 -11.25 -15.01 15.96
C LYS A 109 -10.54 -13.66 16.11
N LEU A 110 -11.09 -12.74 16.89
CA LEU A 110 -10.41 -11.47 17.18
C LEU A 110 -9.12 -11.70 17.98
N HIS A 111 -9.12 -12.58 18.98
CA HIS A 111 -7.90 -12.93 19.72
C HIS A 111 -6.81 -13.54 18.81
N GLU A 112 -7.20 -14.35 17.82
CA GLU A 112 -6.27 -14.86 16.79
C GLU A 112 -5.63 -13.71 15.99
N MET A 113 -6.43 -12.75 15.52
CA MET A 113 -5.92 -11.61 14.74
C MET A 113 -5.08 -10.64 15.58
N LEU A 114 -5.46 -10.43 16.84
CA LEU A 114 -4.70 -9.59 17.79
C LEU A 114 -3.34 -10.21 18.10
N ARG A 115 -3.26 -11.54 18.25
CA ARG A 115 -1.97 -12.24 18.39
C ARG A 115 -1.07 -12.01 17.17
N LEU A 116 -1.62 -12.07 15.96
CA LEU A 116 -0.85 -11.79 14.74
C LEU A 116 -0.28 -10.37 14.75
N ALA A 117 -1.11 -9.37 15.05
CA ALA A 117 -0.70 -7.97 15.08
C ALA A 117 0.44 -7.73 16.10
N LEU A 118 0.29 -8.27 17.32
CA LEU A 118 1.32 -8.16 18.36
C LEU A 118 2.59 -8.93 18.01
N ALA A 119 2.48 -10.10 17.38
CA ALA A 119 3.65 -10.85 16.95
C ALA A 119 4.45 -10.14 15.85
N VAL A 120 3.77 -9.40 14.97
CA VAL A 120 4.43 -8.54 13.97
C VAL A 120 5.14 -7.39 14.64
N ARG A 121 4.48 -6.69 15.58
CA ARG A 121 5.12 -5.64 16.40
C ARG A 121 6.40 -6.15 17.07
N ASP A 122 6.32 -7.30 17.75
CA ASP A 122 7.48 -7.90 18.43
C ASP A 122 8.60 -8.27 17.43
N ALA A 123 8.25 -8.64 16.20
CA ALA A 123 9.20 -8.97 15.13
C ALA A 123 9.81 -7.74 14.45
N ASP A 124 9.12 -6.61 14.47
CA ASP A 124 9.64 -5.31 14.03
C ASP A 124 10.44 -4.60 15.12
N GLY A 125 10.26 -5.01 16.38
CA GLY A 125 10.95 -4.42 17.54
C GLY A 125 10.35 -3.10 17.99
N ASP A 126 9.09 -2.84 17.63
CA ASP A 126 8.34 -1.65 18.00
C ASP A 126 7.63 -1.82 19.37
N ASP A 127 7.37 -0.71 20.07
CA ASP A 127 6.57 -0.71 21.31
C ASP A 127 5.06 -0.75 21.04
N LEU A 128 4.64 -0.17 19.90
CA LEU A 128 3.25 -0.04 19.46
C LEU A 128 3.05 -0.72 18.11
N VAL A 129 1.85 -1.27 17.88
CA VAL A 129 1.50 -1.84 16.56
C VAL A 129 1.35 -0.70 15.56
N ASP A 130 2.05 -0.75 14.43
CA ASP A 130 1.84 0.21 13.34
C ASP A 130 0.50 -0.03 12.64
N GLU A 131 -0.24 1.03 12.35
CA GLU A 131 -1.51 0.96 11.62
C GLU A 131 -1.38 0.30 10.24
N LEU A 132 -0.24 0.38 9.56
CA LEU A 132 0.03 -0.31 8.29
C LEU A 132 0.00 -1.84 8.43
N VAL A 133 0.30 -2.39 9.61
CA VAL A 133 0.23 -3.84 9.86
C VAL A 133 -1.20 -4.35 9.73
N LEU A 134 -2.19 -3.49 9.97
CA LEU A 134 -3.61 -3.88 9.90
C LEU A 134 -4.07 -4.21 8.48
N ASP A 135 -3.40 -3.68 7.46
CA ASP A 135 -3.65 -4.01 6.05
C ASP A 135 -3.21 -5.45 5.71
N ASP A 136 -2.22 -5.97 6.45
CA ASP A 136 -1.70 -7.32 6.26
C ASP A 136 -2.53 -8.38 7.03
N ILE A 137 -3.44 -7.97 7.92
CA ILE A 137 -4.27 -8.88 8.72
C ILE A 137 -5.38 -9.50 7.85
N PRO A 138 -5.55 -10.83 7.86
CA PRO A 138 -6.44 -11.48 6.91
C PRO A 138 -7.94 -11.19 7.15
N ASN A 139 -8.36 -10.94 8.40
CA ASN A 139 -9.77 -10.67 8.72
C ASN A 139 -9.92 -9.67 9.88
N TYR A 140 -11.08 -9.02 9.95
CA TYR A 140 -11.50 -8.19 11.09
C TYR A 140 -10.61 -6.98 11.41
N GLY A 141 -9.83 -6.48 10.44
CA GLY A 141 -8.89 -5.36 10.65
C GLY A 141 -9.51 -4.14 11.34
N ARG A 142 -10.76 -3.77 11.02
CA ARG A 142 -11.47 -2.65 11.69
C ARG A 142 -11.72 -2.89 13.18
N SER A 143 -12.13 -4.10 13.56
CA SER A 143 -12.38 -4.44 14.96
C SER A 143 -11.07 -4.56 15.73
N VAL A 144 -10.05 -5.14 15.11
CA VAL A 144 -8.68 -5.21 15.65
C VAL A 144 -8.14 -3.80 15.90
N ARG A 145 -8.29 -2.88 14.93
CA ARG A 145 -7.94 -1.47 15.06
C ARG A 145 -8.61 -0.82 16.28
N ALA A 146 -9.92 -0.99 16.41
CA ALA A 146 -10.70 -0.39 17.48
C ALA A 146 -10.26 -0.89 18.86
N ILE A 147 -9.97 -2.18 18.98
CA ILE A 147 -9.48 -2.79 20.22
C ILE A 147 -8.08 -2.29 20.56
N LEU A 148 -7.14 -2.28 19.60
CA LEU A 148 -5.78 -1.80 19.83
C LEU A 148 -5.73 -0.30 20.16
N LEU A 149 -6.61 0.52 19.57
CA LEU A 149 -6.76 1.93 19.95
C LEU A 149 -7.26 2.08 21.38
N ARG A 150 -8.26 1.28 21.77
CA ARG A 150 -8.80 1.31 23.12
C ARG A 150 -7.77 0.86 24.17
N ALA A 151 -6.87 -0.03 23.80
CA ALA A 151 -5.77 -0.49 24.63
C ALA A 151 -4.54 0.45 24.57
N GLU A 152 -4.60 1.56 23.81
CA GLU A 152 -3.45 2.45 23.59
C GLU A 152 -2.21 1.76 22.98
N MET A 153 -2.41 0.64 22.27
CA MET A 153 -1.36 -0.20 21.68
C MET A 153 -1.21 -0.03 20.16
N LEU A 154 -1.85 0.99 19.58
CA LEU A 154 -1.79 1.29 18.14
C LEU A 154 -1.09 2.64 17.89
N ARG A 155 -0.06 2.63 17.04
CA ARG A 155 0.54 3.83 16.45
C ARG A 155 -0.27 4.22 15.21
N LEU A 156 -0.99 5.34 15.30
CA LEU A 156 -1.69 5.93 14.17
C LEU A 156 -0.70 6.51 13.16
N LEU A 157 -1.02 6.37 11.87
CA LEU A 157 -0.28 7.08 10.83
C LEU A 157 -0.45 8.58 11.01
N PRO A 158 0.64 9.37 10.94
CA PRO A 158 0.52 10.82 10.90
C PRO A 158 -0.34 11.19 9.70
N GLU A 159 -1.38 11.99 9.97
CA GLU A 159 -2.28 12.46 8.93
C GLU A 159 -1.44 13.14 7.83
N PRO A 160 -1.65 12.82 6.53
CA PRO A 160 -0.90 13.44 5.46
C PRO A 160 -1.05 14.95 5.60
N ARG A 161 0.04 15.63 5.99
CA ARG A 161 0.04 17.09 5.99
C ARG A 161 -0.25 17.49 4.56
N GLU A 162 -1.43 18.06 4.33
CA GLU A 162 -1.73 18.60 3.01
C GLU A 162 -0.57 19.54 2.67
N PRO A 163 0.12 19.34 1.54
CA PRO A 163 1.16 20.27 1.14
C PRO A 163 0.47 21.63 1.09
N GLU A 164 0.98 22.56 1.90
CA GLU A 164 0.47 23.92 2.03
C GLU A 164 0.35 24.47 0.62
N ARG A 165 -0.88 24.42 0.07
CA ARG A 165 -1.11 24.82 -1.31
C ARG A 165 -0.71 26.30 -1.34
N PRO A 166 0.25 26.72 -2.17
CA PRO A 166 0.60 28.13 -2.25
C PRO A 166 -0.70 28.88 -2.48
N GLN A 167 -1.05 29.76 -1.54
CA GLN A 167 -2.25 30.56 -1.61
C GLN A 167 -2.15 31.34 -2.91
N ARG A 168 -2.85 30.87 -3.95
CA ARG A 168 -2.93 31.65 -5.18
C ARG A 168 -3.55 32.98 -4.75
N PRO A 169 -2.88 34.12 -5.00
CA PRO A 169 -3.51 35.41 -4.76
C PRO A 169 -4.84 35.38 -5.49
N ARG A 170 -5.94 35.60 -4.77
CA ARG A 170 -7.28 35.73 -5.34
C ARG A 170 -7.23 36.97 -6.22
N THR A 171 -6.83 36.81 -7.48
CA THR A 171 -7.02 37.85 -8.47
C THR A 171 -8.52 38.03 -8.61
N SER A 172 -8.93 39.24 -8.27
CA SER A 172 -10.27 39.76 -8.35
C SER A 172 -10.90 39.37 -9.68
N ARG A 173 -12.10 38.84 -9.56
CA ARG A 173 -13.02 38.44 -10.61
C ARG A 173 -13.20 39.60 -11.62
N THR A 174 -12.50 39.55 -12.75
CA THR A 174 -12.69 40.52 -13.85
C THR A 174 -12.84 39.80 -15.18
N THR A 175 -13.93 40.15 -15.88
CA THR A 175 -14.40 39.71 -17.20
C THR A 175 -15.05 38.32 -17.28
N ARG A 176 -16.38 38.33 -17.13
CA ARG A 176 -17.29 37.36 -17.74
C ARG A 176 -16.98 37.35 -19.24
N ARG A 177 -16.28 36.33 -19.75
CA ARG A 177 -16.23 36.10 -21.20
C ARG A 177 -17.65 35.71 -21.63
N VAL A 178 -18.43 36.68 -22.07
CA VAL A 178 -19.66 36.44 -22.80
C VAL A 178 -19.25 35.72 -24.08
N TRP A 179 -19.58 34.44 -24.20
CA TRP A 179 -19.53 33.76 -25.47
C TRP A 179 -20.48 34.50 -26.42
N ALA A 180 -19.93 35.06 -27.50
CA ALA A 180 -20.74 35.55 -28.60
C ALA A 180 -21.59 34.37 -29.15
N PRO A 181 -22.91 34.53 -29.33
CA PRO A 181 -23.72 33.51 -29.99
C PRO A 181 -23.15 33.27 -31.39
N ARG A 182 -22.73 32.04 -31.68
CA ARG A 182 -22.42 31.65 -33.06
C ARG A 182 -23.72 31.72 -33.86
N ALA A 183 -23.81 32.66 -34.80
CA ALA A 183 -24.89 32.70 -35.76
C ALA A 183 -24.93 31.38 -36.55
N MET A 184 -25.94 30.55 -36.30
CA MET A 184 -26.23 29.36 -37.11
C MET A 184 -26.76 29.82 -38.46
N THR A 185 -25.99 29.67 -39.53
CA THR A 185 -26.52 29.76 -40.89
C THR A 185 -27.13 28.41 -41.29
N PRO A 186 -28.42 28.34 -41.65
CA PRO A 186 -29.09 27.09 -41.96
C PRO A 186 -28.81 26.69 -43.41
N ARG A 187 -27.82 25.83 -43.69
CA ARG A 187 -27.75 25.09 -44.95
C ARG A 187 -27.20 23.67 -44.79
N SER A 188 -28.05 22.75 -45.27
CA SER A 188 -27.79 21.41 -45.78
C SER A 188 -27.36 20.31 -44.80
N CYS A 189 -28.34 19.76 -44.07
CA CYS A 189 -28.39 18.32 -43.84
C CYS A 189 -28.46 17.61 -45.21
N LYS A 190 -27.58 16.63 -45.48
CA LYS A 190 -27.56 15.85 -46.74
C LYS A 190 -28.11 14.43 -46.61
N GLN A 191 -28.85 14.10 -45.55
CA GLN A 191 -29.32 12.73 -45.32
C GLN A 191 -30.76 12.64 -44.78
N CYS A 192 -31.66 13.50 -45.28
CA CYS A 192 -33.10 13.29 -45.11
C CYS A 192 -33.79 13.51 -46.47
N GLY A 193 -34.17 12.40 -47.12
CA GLY A 193 -35.12 12.40 -48.24
C GLY A 193 -34.72 11.50 -49.41
N SER A 194 -35.22 10.25 -49.36
CA SER A 194 -35.57 9.30 -50.44
C SER A 194 -35.09 7.89 -50.08
#